data_AF-A0AAP3BBB3-F1
#
_entry.id   AF-A0AAP3BBB3-F1
#
_cell.length_a   1.000
_cell.length_b   1.000
_cell.length_c   1.000
_cell.angle_alpha   90.00
_cell.angle_beta   90.00
_cell.angle_gamma   90.00
#
_symmetry.space_group_name_H-M   'P 1'
#
loop_
_entity.id
_entity.type
_entity.pdbx_description
1 polymer ?
#
loop_
_entity_poly.entity_id
_entity_poly.type
_entity_poly.pdbx_seq_one_letter_code
_entity_poly.pdbx_strand_id
1 'polypeptide(L)' 'MKRIEERYMSLLTDDDSLKAYRDVKNSIDTALEKGREEGKNSMAIQIAKKMLDAGMDIETVMQITDLSKSEIEKLK' A
#
# COMPACT_ATOMS: atom_id res chain seq x y z
N MET A 1 3.57 -49.54 2.50
CA MET A 1 4.34 -48.28 2.37
C MET A 1 3.53 -47.17 1.71
N LYS A 2 3.04 -47.31 0.47
CA LYS A 2 2.23 -46.27 -0.22
C LYS A 2 1.10 -45.64 0.59
N ARG A 3 0.32 -46.44 1.32
CA ARG A 3 -0.82 -45.96 2.12
C ARG A 3 -0.44 -45.09 3.33
N ILE A 4 0.80 -45.18 3.79
CA ILE A 4 1.33 -44.38 4.92
C ILE A 4 1.93 -43.09 4.36
N GLU A 5 2.65 -43.17 3.23
CA GLU A 5 3.19 -42.01 2.52
C GLU A 5 2.08 -41.09 2.00
N GLU A 6 1.01 -41.63 1.43
CA GLU A 6 -0.17 -40.86 0.99
C GLU A 6 -0.85 -40.12 2.15
N ARG A 7 -0.87 -40.72 3.35
CA ARG A 7 -1.47 -40.12 4.55
C ARG A 7 -0.58 -39.04 5.16
N TYR A 8 0.74 -39.24 5.13
CA TYR A 8 1.72 -38.25 5.56
C TYR A 8 1.79 -37.06 4.61
N MET A 9 1.72 -37.29 3.30
CA MET A 9 1.66 -36.23 2.29
C MET A 9 0.37 -35.43 2.44
N SER A 10 -0.80 -36.07 2.58
CA SER A 10 -2.09 -35.38 2.78
C SER A 10 -2.14 -34.49 4.04
N LEU A 11 -1.43 -34.87 5.11
CA LEU A 11 -1.34 -34.08 6.34
C LEU A 11 -0.35 -32.91 6.25
N LEU A 12 0.69 -33.00 5.41
CA LEU A 12 1.72 -31.96 5.25
C LEU A 12 1.48 -30.98 4.09
N THR A 13 0.62 -31.30 3.11
CA THR A 13 0.60 -30.58 1.82
C THR A 13 -0.66 -29.80 1.49
N ASP A 14 -1.74 -29.89 2.29
CA ASP A 14 -2.94 -29.08 2.06
C ASP A 14 -3.02 -27.89 3.04
N ASP A 15 -3.12 -28.11 4.35
CA ASP A 15 -3.37 -26.99 5.28
C ASP A 15 -2.16 -26.06 5.46
N ASP A 16 -0.97 -26.62 5.72
CA ASP A 16 0.25 -25.82 5.91
C ASP A 16 0.70 -25.11 4.62
N SER A 17 0.57 -25.78 3.47
CA SER A 17 0.92 -25.20 2.17
C SER A 17 -0.10 -24.14 1.74
N LEU A 18 -1.40 -24.35 1.97
CA LEU A 18 -2.43 -23.33 1.73
C LEU A 18 -2.27 -22.13 2.67
N LYS A 19 -1.90 -22.38 3.93
CA LYS A 19 -1.61 -21.33 4.91
C LYS A 19 -0.39 -20.51 4.48
N ALA A 20 0.70 -21.16 4.11
CA ALA A 20 1.90 -20.49 3.60
C ALA A 20 1.59 -19.66 2.35
N TYR A 21 0.81 -20.20 1.41
CA TYR A 21 0.37 -19.46 0.23
C TYR A 21 -0.49 -18.24 0.59
N ARG A 22 -1.44 -18.38 1.53
CA ARG A 22 -2.27 -17.27 2.01
C ARG A 22 -1.43 -16.20 2.70
N ASP A 23 -0.49 -16.57 3.55
CA ASP A 23 0.37 -15.63 4.27
C ASP A 23 1.26 -14.84 3.29
N VAL A 24 1.86 -15.53 2.31
CA VAL A 24 2.63 -14.89 1.24
C VAL A 24 1.73 -13.96 0.40
N LYS A 25 0.55 -14.41 0.00
CA LYS A 25 -0.38 -13.58 -0.77
C LYS A 25 -0.81 -12.33 0.01
N ASN A 26 -1.22 -12.49 1.27
CA ASN A 26 -1.65 -11.38 2.12
C ASN A 26 -0.52 -10.36 2.35
N SER A 27 0.72 -10.83 2.53
CA SER A 27 1.87 -9.94 2.69
C SER A 27 2.16 -9.13 1.42
N ILE A 28 2.06 -9.76 0.24
CA ILE A 28 2.19 -9.07 -1.06
C ILE A 28 1.06 -8.06 -1.26
N ASP A 29 -0.19 -8.47 -1.03
CA ASP A 29 -1.36 -7.58 -1.19
C ASP A 29 -1.24 -6.36 -0.26
N THR A 30 -0.80 -6.58 0.99
CA THR A 30 -0.55 -5.50 1.96
C THR A 30 0.58 -4.58 1.52
N ALA A 31 1.70 -5.14 1.03
CA ALA A 31 2.82 -4.33 0.55
C ALA A 31 2.45 -3.49 -0.67
N LEU A 32 1.66 -4.06 -1.59
CA LEU A 32 1.19 -3.37 -2.79
C LEU A 32 0.22 -2.24 -2.45
N GLU A 33 -0.70 -2.46 -1.51
CA GLU A 33 -1.64 -1.42 -1.10
C GLU A 33 -0.91 -0.25 -0.42
N LYS A 34 -0.01 -0.54 0.52
CA LYS A 34 0.83 0.49 1.14
C LYS A 34 1.64 1.27 0.11
N GLY A 35 2.26 0.58 -0.85
CA GLY A 35 3.02 1.23 -1.91
C GLY A 35 2.15 2.14 -2.80
N ARG A 36 0.89 1.77 -3.06
CA ARG A 36 -0.07 2.62 -3.78
C ARG A 36 -0.47 3.84 -2.97
N GLU A 37 -0.78 3.70 -1.69
CA GLU A 37 -1.12 4.81 -0.81
C GLU A 37 0.06 5.78 -0.65
N GLU A 38 1.27 5.27 -0.39
CA GLU A 38 2.49 6.06 -0.32
C GLU A 38 2.77 6.80 -1.63
N GLY A 39 2.56 6.14 -2.78
CA GLY A 39 2.70 6.75 -4.09
C GLY A 39 1.70 7.88 -4.34
N LYS A 40 0.43 7.70 -3.98
CA LYS A 40 -0.61 8.74 -4.07
C LYS A 40 -0.25 9.94 -3.18
N ASN A 41 0.12 9.71 -1.93
CA ASN A 41 0.50 10.77 -1.00
C ASN A 41 1.75 11.54 -1.49
N SER A 42 2.74 10.81 -1.99
CA SER A 42 3.95 11.41 -2.56
C SER A 42 3.64 12.29 -3.78
N MET A 43 2.71 11.86 -4.63
CA MET A 43 2.27 12.63 -5.79
C MET A 43 1.49 13.89 -5.36
N ALA A 44 0.56 13.77 -4.42
CA ALA A 44 -0.21 14.90 -3.90
C ALA A 44 0.71 15.99 -3.32
N ILE A 45 1.72 15.60 -2.55
CA ILE A 45 2.74 16.51 -2.00
C ILE A 45 3.54 17.22 -3.11
N GLN A 46 3.95 16.49 -4.15
CA GLN A 46 4.70 17.08 -5.26
C GLN A 46 3.85 18.08 -6.07
N ILE A 47 2.58 17.76 -6.30
CA ILE A 47 1.65 18.66 -6.97
C ILE A 47 1.45 19.93 -6.12
N ALA A 48 1.20 19.78 -4.81
CA ALA A 48 1.01 20.89 -3.90
C ALA A 48 2.22 21.84 -3.89
N LYS A 49 3.46 21.30 -3.85
CA LYS A 49 4.68 22.12 -3.96
C LYS A 49 4.73 22.93 -5.25
N LYS A 50 4.50 22.27 -6.40
CA LYS A 50 4.49 22.95 -7.71
C LYS A 50 3.42 24.04 -7.80
N MET A 51 2.26 23.83 -7.20
CA MET A 51 1.17 24.82 -7.18
C MET A 51 1.52 26.02 -6.30
N LEU A 52 2.13 25.79 -5.14
CA LEU A 52 2.64 26.86 -4.28
C LEU A 52 3.75 27.67 -4.98
N ASP A 53 4.68 26.99 -5.66
CA ASP A 53 5.74 27.64 -6.45
C ASP A 53 5.17 28.45 -7.62
N ALA A 54 4.04 28.02 -8.18
CA ALA A 54 3.28 28.76 -9.20
C ALA A 54 2.46 29.94 -8.63
N GLY A 55 2.51 30.18 -7.31
CA GLY A 55 1.83 31.28 -6.65
C GLY A 55 0.34 31.05 -6.38
N MET A 56 -0.15 29.81 -6.46
CA MET A 56 -1.53 29.49 -6.07
C MET A 56 -1.75 29.65 -4.57
N ASP A 57 -2.95 30.07 -4.19
CA ASP A 57 -3.32 30.21 -2.78
C ASP A 57 -3.53 28.84 -2.12
N ILE A 58 -3.41 28.82 -0.79
CA ILE A 58 -3.49 27.58 0.00
C ILE A 58 -4.87 26.92 -0.13
N GLU A 59 -5.96 27.68 -0.27
CA GLU A 59 -7.31 27.13 -0.36
C GLU A 59 -7.51 26.35 -1.66
N THR A 60 -7.02 26.89 -2.77
CA THR A 60 -7.00 26.22 -4.08
C THR A 60 -6.15 24.95 -4.05
N VAL A 61 -4.97 24.99 -3.40
CA VAL A 61 -4.11 23.80 -3.25
C VAL A 61 -4.81 22.72 -2.41
N MET A 62 -5.46 23.10 -1.30
CA MET A 62 -6.23 22.17 -0.47
C MET A 62 -7.33 21.45 -1.26
N GLN A 63 -8.08 22.18 -2.09
CA GLN A 63 -9.19 21.62 -2.88
C GLN A 63 -8.71 20.66 -3.97
N ILE A 64 -7.50 20.85 -4.52
CA ILE A 64 -7.00 20.06 -5.64
C ILE A 64 -6.22 18.83 -5.18
N THR A 65 -5.47 18.93 -4.08
CA THR A 65 -4.60 17.85 -3.62
C THR A 65 -5.18 17.04 -2.46
N ASP A 66 -6.37 17.41 -1.96
CA ASP A 66 -7.00 16.85 -0.76
C ASP A 66 -6.11 16.88 0.49
N LEU A 67 -5.11 17.78 0.50
CA LEU A 67 -4.21 17.95 1.63
C LEU A 67 -4.79 18.94 2.63
N SER A 68 -4.57 18.69 3.91
CA SER A 68 -4.93 19.64 4.94
C SER A 68 -4.04 20.89 4.89
N LYS A 69 -4.56 22.00 5.42
CA LYS A 69 -3.79 23.24 5.57
C LYS A 69 -2.47 23.00 6.31
N SER A 70 -2.48 22.19 7.36
CA SER A 70 -1.28 21.87 8.14
C SER A 70 -0.23 21.12 7.34
N GLU A 71 -0.65 20.21 6.45
CA GLU A 71 0.27 19.50 5.58
C GLU A 71 0.90 20.44 4.56
N ILE A 72 0.09 21.30 3.94
CA ILE A 72 0.57 22.29 2.96
C ILE A 72 1.52 23.32 3.61
N GLU A 73 1.23 23.77 4.83
CA GLU A 73 2.12 24.67 5.58
C GLU A 73 3.49 24.03 5.89
N LYS A 74 3.57 22.70 6.03
CA LYS A 74 4.85 21.99 6.17
C LYS A 74 5.62 21.84 4.85
N LEU A 75 5.00 22.16 3.71
CA LEU A 75 5.63 22.10 2.38
C LEU A 75 6.29 23.42 1.96
N LYS A 76 5.95 24.53 2.63
CA LYS A 76 6.64 25.82 2.52
C LYS A 76 8.01 25.77 3.22
#